data_AF-A0A7J2NE93-F1
#
_entry.id   AF-A0A7J2NE93-F1
#
_cell.length_a   1.000
_cell.length_b   1.000
_cell.length_c   1.000
_cell.angle_alpha   90.00
_cell.angle_beta   90.00
_cell.angle_gamma   90.00
#
_symmetry.space_group_name_H-M   'P 1'
#
loop_
_entity.id
_entity.type
_entity.pdbx_description
1 polymer ?
#
loop_
_entity_poly.entity_id
_entity_poly.type
_entity_poly.pdbx_seq_one_letter_code
_entity_poly.pdbx_strand_id
1 'polypeptide(L)'
;MQAKTLLQKLQGVHTIESIKDALKTNREKAIYYVHRLRKKGYVKTKRQPDNTRVYYISPENRLGGKSYYELINESSPLKVADPGTYRVYGKELKPEDALIYAISSKSLRLILASLALFRKVKDWGRLYSLARENNTTRQVAALYDLARTCTKVKKAPKRFLGNCLPKGHSRPVYIIPGLSSDDFKGIEKKWKVFLPFNKKDLEEYR
;
A
#
# COMPACT_ATOMS: atom_id res chain seq x y z
N MET A 1 24.29 7.04 11.20
CA MET A 1 24.56 8.04 10.13
C MET A 1 23.25 8.60 9.59
N GLN A 2 23.12 9.91 9.41
CA GLN A 2 21.91 10.53 8.84
C GLN A 2 21.85 10.33 7.31
N ALA A 3 20.65 10.35 6.73
CA ALA A 3 20.45 10.07 5.30
C ALA A 3 21.11 11.11 4.38
N LYS A 4 21.18 12.38 4.82
CA LYS A 4 21.79 13.48 4.07
C LYS A 4 23.31 13.27 3.92
N THR A 5 23.97 12.86 5.00
CA THR A 5 25.40 12.53 5.02
C THR A 5 25.73 11.32 4.14
N LEU A 6 24.88 10.29 4.16
CA LEU A 6 25.03 9.12 3.28
C LEU A 6 24.90 9.51 1.81
N LEU A 7 23.92 10.36 1.49
CA LEU A 7 23.66 10.80 0.13
C LEU A 7 24.82 11.61 -0.44
N GLN A 8 25.41 12.52 0.34
CA GLN A 8 26.59 13.29 -0.07
C GLN A 8 27.81 12.40 -0.32
N LYS A 9 28.06 11.43 0.56
CA LYS A 9 29.24 10.54 0.45
C LYS A 9 29.14 9.53 -0.68
N LEU A 10 27.92 9.15 -1.06
CA LEU A 10 27.66 8.10 -2.04
C LEU A 10 27.04 8.66 -3.33
N GLN A 11 27.15 9.95 -3.60
CA GLN A 11 26.61 10.51 -4.85
C GLN A 11 27.42 9.98 -6.03
N GLY A 12 26.75 9.34 -6.99
CA GLY A 12 27.39 8.75 -8.17
C GLY A 12 26.95 7.31 -8.44
N VAL A 13 27.82 6.57 -9.12
CA VAL A 13 27.58 5.19 -9.56
C VAL A 13 28.43 4.25 -8.72
N HIS A 14 27.77 3.29 -8.06
CA HIS A 14 28.41 2.45 -7.05
C HIS A 14 28.04 0.97 -7.17
N THR A 15 28.94 0.08 -6.79
CA THR A 15 28.65 -1.32 -6.40
C THR A 15 28.58 -1.43 -4.87
N ILE A 16 28.11 -2.56 -4.32
CA ILE A 16 28.16 -2.79 -2.86
C ILE A 16 29.60 -2.69 -2.34
N GLU A 17 30.56 -3.18 -3.11
CA GLU A 17 31.98 -3.17 -2.74
C GLU A 17 32.50 -1.73 -2.67
N SER A 18 32.25 -0.90 -3.68
CA SER A 18 32.63 0.52 -3.62
C SER A 18 31.97 1.27 -2.45
N ILE A 19 30.77 0.87 -2.02
CA ILE A 19 30.07 1.48 -0.88
C ILE A 19 30.69 1.04 0.45
N LYS A 20 31.11 -0.22 0.56
CA LYS A 20 31.86 -0.71 1.71
C LYS A 20 33.13 0.10 1.89
N ASP A 21 33.87 0.31 0.81
CA ASP A 21 35.14 1.01 0.83
C ASP A 21 34.94 2.50 1.17
N ALA A 22 34.00 3.17 0.49
CA ALA A 22 33.69 4.58 0.72
C ALA A 22 33.20 4.87 2.16
N LEU A 23 32.45 3.94 2.77
CA LEU A 23 31.90 4.09 4.12
C LEU A 23 32.70 3.38 5.21
N LYS A 24 33.79 2.70 4.84
CA LYS A 24 34.59 1.83 5.72
C LYS A 24 33.69 0.90 6.54
N THR A 25 32.83 0.14 5.86
CA THR A 25 31.80 -0.69 6.50
C THR A 25 31.71 -2.08 5.91
N ASN A 26 30.96 -2.97 6.57
CA ASN A 26 30.77 -4.33 6.10
C ASN A 26 29.66 -4.42 5.04
N ARG A 27 29.60 -5.58 4.35
CA ARG A 27 28.66 -5.80 3.25
C ARG A 27 27.20 -5.61 3.67
N GLU A 28 26.83 -6.13 4.83
CA GLU A 28 25.47 -6.04 5.37
C GLU A 28 25.04 -4.58 5.61
N LYS A 29 25.91 -3.78 6.23
CA LYS A 29 25.66 -2.36 6.47
C LYS A 29 25.61 -1.57 5.15
N ALA A 30 26.47 -1.88 4.19
CA ALA A 30 26.42 -1.28 2.86
C ALA A 30 25.08 -1.54 2.16
N ILE A 31 24.60 -2.79 2.18
CA ILE A 31 23.28 -3.17 1.65
C ILE A 31 22.16 -2.41 2.39
N TYR A 32 22.24 -2.32 3.72
CA TYR A 32 21.28 -1.60 4.53
C TYR A 32 21.22 -0.10 4.18
N TYR A 33 22.37 0.55 3.97
CA TYR A 33 22.42 1.96 3.57
C TYR A 33 21.82 2.21 2.20
N VAL A 34 22.13 1.35 1.22
CA VAL A 34 21.49 1.38 -0.11
C VAL A 34 19.98 1.24 0.01
N HIS A 35 19.51 0.28 0.80
CA HIS A 35 18.09 0.06 1.04
C HIS A 35 17.42 1.29 1.67
N ARG A 36 18.09 1.94 2.64
CA ARG A 36 17.58 3.15 3.30
C ARG A 36 17.52 4.36 2.34
N LEU A 37 18.53 4.55 1.50
CA LEU A 37 18.53 5.61 0.47
C LEU A 37 17.47 5.33 -0.60
N ARG A 38 17.27 4.07 -0.99
CA ARG A 38 16.25 3.65 -1.94
C ARG A 38 14.84 3.93 -1.45
N LYS A 39 14.56 3.66 -0.16
CA LYS A 39 13.27 4.02 0.47
C LYS A 39 12.95 5.52 0.39
N LYS A 40 13.97 6.36 0.21
CA LYS A 40 13.83 7.81 0.05
C LYS A 40 13.89 8.29 -1.40
N GLY A 41 13.98 7.38 -2.37
CA GLY A 41 13.98 7.71 -3.80
C GLY A 41 15.34 8.01 -4.40
N TYR A 42 16.42 8.03 -3.61
CA TYR A 42 17.72 8.48 -4.10
C TYR A 42 18.48 7.45 -4.95
N VAL A 43 18.00 6.20 -5.03
CA VAL A 43 18.75 5.08 -5.64
C VAL A 43 17.99 4.46 -6.81
N LYS A 44 18.63 4.38 -7.97
CA LYS A 44 18.25 3.51 -9.08
C LYS A 44 19.20 2.31 -9.16
N THR A 45 18.70 1.16 -9.56
CA THR A 45 19.51 -0.05 -9.71
C THR A 45 19.42 -0.58 -11.12
N LYS A 46 20.58 -0.88 -11.71
CA LYS A 46 20.70 -1.54 -13.00
C LYS A 46 21.59 -2.76 -12.85
N ARG A 47 21.33 -3.80 -13.65
CA ARG A 47 22.29 -4.89 -13.86
C ARG A 47 23.12 -4.59 -15.10
N GLN A 48 24.42 -4.76 -14.97
CA GLN A 48 25.32 -4.76 -16.12
C GLN A 48 25.28 -6.13 -16.83
N PRO A 49 25.81 -6.23 -18.08
CA PRO A 49 25.82 -7.47 -18.85
C PRO A 49 26.53 -8.64 -18.13
N ASP A 50 27.50 -8.33 -17.29
CA ASP A 50 28.22 -9.27 -16.40
C ASP A 50 27.41 -9.69 -15.15
N ASN A 51 26.13 -9.31 -15.08
CA ASN A 51 25.21 -9.52 -13.96
C ASN A 51 25.56 -8.74 -12.67
N THR A 52 26.56 -7.84 -12.72
CA THR A 52 26.91 -6.97 -11.60
C THR A 52 25.79 -5.96 -11.33
N ARG A 53 25.42 -5.80 -10.04
CA ARG A 53 24.42 -4.81 -9.62
C ARG A 53 25.09 -3.47 -9.36
N VAL A 54 24.60 -2.45 -10.06
CA VAL A 54 25.09 -1.08 -9.95
C VAL A 54 23.99 -0.17 -9.42
N TYR A 55 24.34 0.70 -8.48
CA TYR A 55 23.48 1.63 -7.77
C TYR A 55 23.84 3.06 -8.20
N TYR A 56 22.88 3.73 -8.83
CA TYR A 56 22.99 5.14 -9.19
C TYR A 56 22.33 5.94 -8.07
N ILE A 57 23.13 6.67 -7.31
CA ILE A 57 22.70 7.39 -6.11
C ILE A 57 22.83 8.89 -6.41
N SER A 58 21.74 9.63 -6.30
CA SER A 58 21.75 11.08 -6.57
C SER A 58 20.65 11.79 -5.77
N PRO A 59 20.89 13.03 -5.29
CA PRO A 59 19.85 13.90 -4.73
C PRO A 59 18.75 14.23 -5.74
N GLU A 60 19.12 14.36 -7.01
CA GLU A 60 18.25 14.70 -8.13
C GLU A 60 17.59 13.48 -8.77
N ASN A 61 17.81 12.25 -8.25
CA ASN A 61 17.03 11.08 -8.63
C ASN A 61 15.56 11.29 -8.23
N ARG A 62 14.84 12.05 -9.06
CA ARG A 62 13.43 12.42 -8.95
C ARG A 62 12.54 11.60 -9.88
N LEU A 63 13.04 10.49 -10.42
CA LEU A 63 12.27 9.70 -11.38
C LEU A 63 11.35 8.70 -10.69
N GLY A 64 10.04 8.94 -10.83
CA GLY A 64 9.05 7.89 -10.97
C GLY A 64 8.47 7.31 -9.68
N GLY A 65 8.63 8.00 -8.55
CA GLY A 65 7.91 7.61 -7.34
C GLY A 65 6.42 7.85 -7.54
N LYS A 66 5.63 6.77 -7.52
CA LYS A 66 4.17 6.87 -7.64
C LYS A 66 3.55 6.87 -6.25
N SER A 67 2.53 7.69 -6.05
CA SER A 67 1.81 7.75 -4.78
C SER A 67 0.68 6.73 -4.74
N TYR A 68 0.24 6.36 -3.53
CA TYR A 68 -0.97 5.54 -3.39
C TYR A 68 -2.21 6.29 -3.89
N TYR A 69 -2.23 7.62 -3.78
CA TYR A 69 -3.30 8.47 -4.30
C TYR A 69 -3.35 8.42 -5.84
N GLU A 70 -2.20 8.51 -6.51
CA GLU A 70 -2.09 8.37 -7.97
C GLU A 70 -2.64 7.00 -8.41
N LEU A 71 -2.24 5.90 -7.75
CA LEU A 71 -2.76 4.57 -8.07
C LEU A 71 -4.27 4.43 -7.85
N ILE A 72 -4.80 5.01 -6.77
CA ILE A 72 -6.24 5.02 -6.47
C ILE A 72 -6.99 5.84 -7.53
N ASN A 73 -6.53 7.04 -7.82
CA ASN A 73 -7.14 7.95 -8.79
C ASN A 73 -7.14 7.39 -10.21
N GLU A 74 -6.15 6.60 -10.62
CA GLU A 74 -6.17 5.93 -11.92
C GLU A 74 -7.29 4.89 -12.05
N SER A 75 -7.68 4.26 -10.94
CA SER A 75 -8.67 3.18 -10.94
C SER A 75 -10.08 3.64 -10.55
N SER A 76 -10.19 4.72 -9.79
CA SER A 76 -11.43 5.16 -9.16
C SER A 76 -12.16 6.23 -9.98
N PRO A 77 -13.51 6.19 -10.07
CA PRO A 77 -14.29 7.32 -10.58
C PRO A 77 -14.15 8.54 -9.66
N LEU A 78 -14.02 8.31 -8.35
CA LEU A 78 -13.80 9.33 -7.33
C LEU A 78 -12.34 9.78 -7.30
N LYS A 79 -12.08 11.07 -7.54
CA LYS A 79 -10.75 11.65 -7.41
C LYS A 79 -10.53 12.20 -6.01
N VAL A 80 -9.34 11.93 -5.47
CA VAL A 80 -8.86 12.41 -4.18
C VAL A 80 -7.64 13.29 -4.40
N ALA A 81 -7.59 14.43 -3.73
CA ALA A 81 -6.41 15.29 -3.74
C ALA A 81 -5.22 14.56 -3.12
N ASP A 82 -4.09 14.50 -3.84
CA ASP A 82 -2.84 13.95 -3.34
C ASP A 82 -2.09 15.04 -2.55
N PRO A 83 -1.85 14.87 -1.24
CA PRO A 83 -1.06 15.82 -0.47
C PRO A 83 0.44 15.84 -0.88
N GLY A 84 0.89 14.93 -1.75
CA GLY A 84 2.24 14.91 -2.32
C GLY A 84 3.33 14.49 -1.33
N THR A 85 2.97 14.09 -0.11
CA THR A 85 3.91 13.87 1.00
C THR A 85 4.59 12.50 0.98
N TYR A 86 3.94 11.47 0.43
CA TYR A 86 4.47 10.10 0.42
C TYR A 86 4.44 9.48 -0.98
N ARG A 87 5.63 9.14 -1.49
CA ARG A 87 5.84 8.49 -2.78
C ARG A 87 6.66 7.22 -2.62
N VAL A 88 6.27 6.15 -3.31
CA VAL A 88 6.99 4.87 -3.29
C VAL A 88 7.93 4.83 -4.49
N TYR A 89 9.22 4.69 -4.22
CA TYR A 89 10.27 4.68 -5.23
C TYR A 89 10.89 3.30 -5.42
N GLY A 90 11.23 2.96 -6.68
CA GLY A 90 12.01 1.75 -7.01
C GLY A 90 11.28 0.42 -6.78
N LYS A 91 9.96 0.45 -6.57
CA LYS A 91 9.08 -0.71 -6.48
C LYS A 91 7.75 -0.36 -7.15
N GLU A 92 7.20 -1.30 -7.91
CA GLU A 92 5.84 -1.19 -8.43
C GLU A 92 4.83 -1.17 -7.27
N LEU A 93 3.98 -0.15 -7.21
CA LEU A 93 2.89 -0.10 -6.24
C LEU A 93 1.82 -1.10 -6.68
N LYS A 94 1.44 -1.97 -5.75
CA LYS A 94 0.38 -2.93 -6.01
C LYS A 94 -0.94 -2.45 -5.41
N PRO A 95 -2.09 -2.78 -6.03
CA PRO A 95 -3.41 -2.46 -5.49
C PRO A 95 -3.58 -2.92 -4.04
N GLU A 96 -3.00 -4.05 -3.68
CA GLU A 96 -3.06 -4.61 -2.33
C GLU A 96 -2.38 -3.69 -1.29
N ASP A 97 -1.24 -3.08 -1.63
CA ASP A 97 -0.54 -2.15 -0.72
C ASP A 97 -1.36 -0.86 -0.54
N ALA A 98 -1.98 -0.36 -1.62
CA ALA A 98 -2.79 0.86 -1.61
C ALA A 98 -4.10 0.71 -0.84
N LEU A 99 -4.76 -0.45 -0.90
CA LEU A 99 -5.95 -0.76 -0.11
C LEU A 99 -5.66 -0.68 1.39
N ILE A 100 -4.55 -1.28 1.83
CA ILE A 100 -4.15 -1.23 3.25
C ILE A 100 -3.80 0.18 3.67
N TYR A 101 -3.06 0.91 2.82
CA TYR A 101 -2.76 2.33 3.08
C TYR A 101 -4.03 3.17 3.25
N ALA A 102 -5.03 2.99 2.37
CA ALA A 102 -6.30 3.71 2.46
C ALA A 102 -7.02 3.43 3.79
N ILE A 103 -7.11 2.18 4.23
CA ILE A 103 -7.73 1.80 5.51
C ILE A 103 -6.99 2.38 6.71
N SER A 104 -5.66 2.40 6.65
CA SER A 104 -4.81 2.96 7.71
C SER A 104 -4.89 4.48 7.79
N SER A 105 -5.18 5.17 6.68
CA SER A 105 -5.32 6.63 6.65
C SER A 105 -6.51 7.16 7.46
N LYS A 106 -7.51 6.30 7.73
CA LYS A 106 -8.80 6.68 8.34
C LYS A 106 -9.54 7.83 7.63
N SER A 107 -9.19 8.11 6.37
CA SER A 107 -9.87 9.09 5.54
C SER A 107 -11.06 8.46 4.83
N LEU A 108 -12.27 8.96 5.11
CA LEU A 108 -13.52 8.48 4.49
C LEU A 108 -13.42 8.48 2.97
N ARG A 109 -13.03 9.63 2.40
CA ARG A 109 -12.93 9.82 0.94
C ARG A 109 -11.87 8.92 0.31
N LEU A 110 -10.73 8.72 0.97
CA LEU A 110 -9.68 7.86 0.45
C LEU A 110 -10.08 6.37 0.47
N ILE A 111 -10.73 5.92 1.55
CA ILE A 111 -11.23 4.54 1.64
C ILE A 111 -12.32 4.31 0.60
N LEU A 112 -13.26 5.25 0.44
CA LEU A 112 -14.31 5.19 -0.56
C LEU A 112 -13.73 5.11 -1.98
N ALA A 113 -12.78 5.98 -2.33
CA ALA A 113 -12.12 5.96 -3.63
C ALA A 113 -11.33 4.65 -3.87
N SER A 114 -10.75 4.07 -2.81
CA SER A 114 -9.97 2.83 -2.92
C SER A 114 -10.81 1.59 -3.25
N LEU A 115 -12.13 1.62 -3.11
CA LEU A 115 -13.01 0.47 -3.42
C LEU A 115 -12.81 -0.04 -4.86
N ALA A 116 -12.53 0.87 -5.81
CA ALA A 116 -12.25 0.52 -7.21
C ALA A 116 -11.06 -0.44 -7.37
N LEU A 117 -10.08 -0.38 -6.47
CA LEU A 117 -8.87 -1.18 -6.54
C LEU A 117 -9.13 -2.68 -6.35
N PHE A 118 -10.23 -3.07 -5.71
CA PHE A 118 -10.59 -4.49 -5.59
C PHE A 118 -10.73 -5.18 -6.94
N ARG A 119 -11.11 -4.45 -8.01
CA ARG A 119 -11.17 -4.97 -9.39
C ARG A 119 -9.79 -5.35 -9.94
N LYS A 120 -8.73 -4.75 -9.39
CA LYS A 120 -7.35 -4.90 -9.84
C LYS A 120 -6.52 -5.83 -8.95
N VAL A 121 -7.07 -6.32 -7.83
CA VAL A 121 -6.39 -7.29 -6.95
C VAL A 121 -6.13 -8.58 -7.71
N LYS A 122 -4.85 -8.95 -7.80
CA LYS A 122 -4.39 -10.19 -8.44
C LYS A 122 -3.94 -11.21 -7.42
N ASP A 123 -3.41 -10.77 -6.28
CA ASP A 123 -2.84 -11.64 -5.26
C ASP A 123 -3.57 -11.46 -3.92
N TRP A 124 -4.62 -12.27 -3.75
CA TRP A 124 -5.40 -12.31 -2.50
C TRP A 124 -4.61 -12.83 -1.30
N GLY A 125 -3.59 -13.67 -1.53
CA GLY A 125 -2.71 -14.16 -0.48
C GLY A 125 -1.88 -13.03 0.11
N ARG A 126 -1.28 -12.21 -0.76
CA ARG A 126 -0.55 -11.00 -0.36
C ARG A 126 -1.47 -10.00 0.35
N LEU A 127 -2.67 -9.74 -0.19
CA LEU A 127 -3.62 -8.83 0.45
C LEU A 127 -3.95 -9.30 1.88
N TYR A 128 -4.17 -10.60 2.07
CA TYR A 128 -4.42 -11.15 3.40
C TYR A 128 -3.22 -11.00 4.34
N SER A 129 -2.00 -11.29 3.88
CA SER A 129 -0.79 -11.12 4.70
C SER A 129 -0.61 -9.67 5.14
N LEU A 130 -0.75 -8.70 4.21
CA LEU A 130 -0.66 -7.27 4.53
C LEU A 130 -1.76 -6.84 5.50
N ALA A 131 -2.99 -7.30 5.28
CA ALA A 131 -4.11 -7.00 6.17
C ALA A 131 -3.90 -7.58 7.58
N ARG A 132 -3.32 -8.78 7.68
CA ARG A 132 -2.98 -9.41 8.96
C ARG A 132 -1.90 -8.63 9.70
N GLU A 133 -0.83 -8.24 9.01
CA GLU A 133 0.25 -7.42 9.58
C GLU A 133 -0.27 -6.07 10.11
N ASN A 134 -1.31 -5.52 9.48
CA ASN A 134 -1.91 -4.24 9.86
C ASN A 134 -3.16 -4.39 10.73
N ASN A 135 -3.52 -5.60 11.18
CA ASN A 135 -4.74 -5.88 11.96
C ASN A 135 -6.05 -5.36 11.32
N THR A 136 -6.14 -5.42 9.99
CA THR A 136 -7.26 -4.89 9.18
C THR A 136 -7.97 -5.96 8.34
N THR A 137 -7.73 -7.25 8.60
CA THR A 137 -8.29 -8.38 7.82
C THR A 137 -9.81 -8.29 7.66
N ARG A 138 -10.53 -8.04 8.76
CA ARG A 138 -11.99 -7.93 8.75
C ARG A 138 -12.46 -6.70 7.98
N GLN A 139 -11.79 -5.56 8.16
CA GLN A 139 -12.09 -4.33 7.45
C GLN A 139 -11.90 -4.49 5.94
N VAL A 140 -10.81 -5.13 5.50
CA VAL A 140 -10.58 -5.44 4.08
C VAL A 140 -11.69 -6.33 3.52
N ALA A 141 -12.10 -7.36 4.25
CA ALA A 141 -13.17 -8.25 3.80
C ALA A 141 -14.55 -7.57 3.75
N ALA A 142 -14.85 -6.70 4.72
CA ALA A 142 -16.06 -5.89 4.72
C ALA A 142 -16.08 -4.91 3.53
N LEU A 143 -14.96 -4.23 3.26
CA LEU A 143 -14.82 -3.33 2.10
C LEU A 143 -14.85 -4.08 0.77
N TYR A 144 -14.36 -5.32 0.71
CA TYR A 144 -14.50 -6.17 -0.47
C TYR A 144 -15.98 -6.48 -0.77
N ASP A 145 -16.74 -6.90 0.24
CA ASP A 145 -18.16 -7.16 0.08
C ASP A 145 -18.93 -5.87 -0.28
N LEU A 146 -18.53 -4.73 0.28
CA LEU A 146 -19.08 -3.42 -0.08
C LEU A 146 -18.75 -3.06 -1.53
N ALA A 147 -17.50 -3.20 -1.96
CA ALA A 147 -17.08 -2.91 -3.33
C ALA A 147 -17.82 -3.75 -4.38
N ARG A 148 -18.31 -4.93 -3.98
CA ARG A 148 -19.14 -5.80 -4.84
C ARG A 148 -20.58 -5.35 -4.99
N THR A 149 -21.10 -4.49 -4.09
CA THR A 149 -22.46 -3.95 -4.23
C THR A 149 -22.52 -2.80 -5.21
N CYS A 150 -21.40 -2.11 -5.44
CA CYS A 150 -21.32 -0.95 -6.32
C CYS A 150 -20.42 -1.14 -7.54
N THR A 151 -19.53 -2.13 -7.59
CA THR A 151 -18.63 -2.34 -8.74
C THR A 151 -18.49 -3.83 -9.11
N LYS A 152 -18.15 -4.10 -10.37
CA LYS A 152 -17.85 -5.47 -10.84
C LYS A 152 -16.45 -5.93 -10.40
N VAL A 153 -16.38 -6.49 -9.19
CA VAL A 153 -15.17 -7.11 -8.61
C VAL A 153 -15.13 -8.62 -8.86
N LYS A 154 -13.94 -9.17 -9.15
CA LYS A 154 -13.75 -10.63 -9.24
C LYS A 154 -14.04 -11.32 -7.91
N LYS A 155 -14.50 -12.57 -7.96
CA LYS A 155 -14.75 -13.38 -6.76
C LYS A 155 -13.41 -13.67 -6.05
N ALA A 156 -13.33 -13.31 -4.77
CA ALA A 156 -12.19 -13.62 -3.93
C ALA A 156 -12.19 -15.14 -3.62
N PRO A 157 -11.02 -15.76 -3.46
CA PRO A 157 -10.91 -17.17 -3.07
C PRO A 157 -11.65 -17.44 -1.76
N LYS A 158 -12.35 -18.59 -1.66
CA LYS A 158 -13.04 -18.99 -0.42
C LYS A 158 -12.10 -18.99 0.79
N ARG A 159 -10.84 -19.43 0.60
CA ARG A 159 -9.80 -19.42 1.63
C ARG A 159 -9.52 -18.02 2.18
N PHE A 160 -9.46 -17.00 1.32
CA PHE A 160 -9.28 -15.61 1.74
C PHE A 160 -10.44 -15.16 2.65
N LEU A 161 -11.67 -15.38 2.21
CA LEU A 161 -12.87 -14.99 2.95
C LEU A 161 -12.96 -15.73 4.28
N GLY A 162 -12.74 -17.05 4.29
CA GLY A 162 -12.74 -17.87 5.49
C GLY A 162 -11.70 -17.42 6.53
N ASN A 163 -10.50 -17.05 6.08
CA ASN A 163 -9.46 -16.53 6.96
C ASN A 163 -9.79 -15.16 7.57
N CYS A 164 -10.60 -14.35 6.89
CA CYS A 164 -11.01 -13.03 7.37
C CYS A 164 -12.26 -13.07 8.26
N LEU A 165 -12.96 -14.21 8.36
CA LEU A 165 -14.16 -14.29 9.17
C LEU A 165 -13.84 -14.06 10.66
N PRO A 166 -14.73 -13.35 11.39
CA PRO A 166 -14.57 -13.19 12.82
C PRO A 166 -14.62 -14.57 13.51
N LYS A 167 -13.64 -14.83 14.38
CA LYS A 167 -13.56 -16.08 15.15
C LYS A 167 -14.29 -15.92 16.49
N GLY A 168 -15.14 -16.88 16.86
CA GLY A 168 -15.84 -16.93 18.14
C GLY A 168 -16.46 -15.58 18.57
N HIS A 169 -16.15 -15.18 19.80
CA HIS A 169 -16.62 -13.93 20.42
C HIS A 169 -15.85 -12.66 19.99
N SER A 170 -15.33 -12.62 18.76
CA SER A 170 -14.69 -11.41 18.21
C SER A 170 -15.60 -10.18 18.40
N ARG A 171 -15.03 -9.09 18.94
CA ARG A 171 -15.75 -7.82 19.11
C ARG A 171 -15.91 -7.10 17.76
N PRO A 172 -17.01 -6.36 17.54
CA PRO A 172 -17.12 -5.45 16.41
C PRO A 172 -15.98 -4.43 16.38
N VAL A 173 -15.54 -4.06 15.19
CA VAL A 173 -14.49 -3.04 14.99
C VAL A 173 -14.95 -2.00 13.99
N TYR A 174 -14.39 -0.80 14.08
CA TYR A 174 -14.67 0.26 13.12
C TYR A 174 -13.62 0.29 12.01
N ILE A 175 -14.03 0.70 10.81
CA ILE A 175 -13.06 1.15 9.80
C ILE A 175 -12.50 2.50 10.20
N ILE A 176 -13.38 3.46 10.50
CA ILE A 176 -13.08 4.78 11.06
C ILE A 176 -13.77 4.87 12.44
N PRO A 177 -13.02 5.05 13.54
CA PRO A 177 -13.60 5.09 14.88
C PRO A 177 -14.77 6.06 15.00
N GLY A 178 -15.88 5.61 15.60
CA GLY A 178 -17.08 6.42 15.83
C GLY A 178 -18.00 6.62 14.63
N LEU A 179 -17.62 6.13 13.44
CA LEU A 179 -18.47 6.23 12.24
C LEU A 179 -19.07 4.87 11.85
N SER A 180 -20.39 4.85 11.72
CA SER A 180 -21.16 3.70 11.24
C SER A 180 -22.38 4.16 10.44
N SER A 181 -22.92 3.26 9.62
CA SER A 181 -24.15 3.47 8.85
C SER A 181 -25.14 2.33 9.10
N ASP A 182 -26.41 2.60 8.84
CA ASP A 182 -27.47 1.58 8.88
C ASP A 182 -27.71 0.91 7.51
N ASP A 183 -27.08 1.40 6.45
CA ASP A 183 -27.36 0.95 5.08
C ASP A 183 -26.80 -0.45 4.75
N PHE A 184 -25.78 -0.90 5.48
CA PHE A 184 -25.01 -2.11 5.15
C PHE A 184 -24.99 -3.15 6.28
N LYS A 185 -26.01 -3.19 7.15
CA LYS A 185 -26.06 -4.11 8.31
C LYS A 185 -25.76 -5.56 8.00
N GLY A 186 -26.14 -6.06 6.81
CA GLY A 186 -25.82 -7.43 6.39
C GLY A 186 -24.31 -7.69 6.30
N ILE A 187 -23.57 -6.74 5.72
CA ILE A 187 -22.10 -6.79 5.63
C ILE A 187 -21.50 -6.58 7.01
N GLU A 188 -22.01 -5.60 7.77
CA GLU A 188 -21.49 -5.29 9.11
C GLU A 188 -21.62 -6.48 10.07
N LYS A 189 -22.78 -7.14 10.09
CA LYS A 189 -23.05 -8.33 10.92
C LYS A 189 -22.16 -9.50 10.54
N LYS A 190 -21.98 -9.75 9.24
CA LYS A 190 -21.15 -10.86 8.73
C LYS A 190 -19.69 -10.72 9.16
N TRP A 191 -19.11 -9.53 9.03
CA TRP A 191 -17.69 -9.31 9.31
C TRP A 191 -17.41 -8.78 10.72
N LYS A 192 -18.45 -8.41 11.48
CA LYS A 192 -18.34 -7.65 12.73
C LYS A 192 -17.49 -6.39 12.52
N VAL A 193 -17.83 -5.61 11.50
CA VAL A 193 -17.16 -4.36 11.13
C VAL A 193 -18.20 -3.28 10.87
N PHE A 194 -18.06 -2.11 11.49
CA PHE A 194 -18.89 -0.95 11.20
C PHE A 194 -18.37 -0.20 9.97
N LEU A 195 -19.25 0.02 9.01
CA LEU A 195 -18.98 0.68 7.73
C LEU A 195 -19.38 2.16 7.84
N PRO A 196 -18.48 3.09 7.51
CA PRO A 196 -18.74 4.52 7.65
C PRO A 196 -19.46 5.13 6.43
N PHE A 197 -20.08 4.31 5.57
CA PHE A 197 -20.64 4.73 4.28
C PHE A 197 -22.14 4.50 4.24
N ASN A 198 -22.86 5.41 3.59
CA ASN A 198 -24.25 5.26 3.21
C ASN A 198 -24.36 4.84 1.74
N LYS A 199 -25.56 4.43 1.29
CA LYS A 199 -25.80 4.08 -0.12
C LYS A 199 -25.53 5.23 -1.07
N LYS A 200 -25.83 6.47 -0.65
CA LYS A 200 -25.57 7.69 -1.44
C LYS A 200 -24.09 7.86 -1.76
N ASP A 201 -23.20 7.51 -0.83
CA ASP A 201 -21.75 7.60 -1.06
C ASP A 201 -21.27 6.65 -2.17
N LEU A 202 -22.05 5.61 -2.50
CA LEU A 202 -21.74 4.64 -3.55
C LEU A 202 -22.36 4.99 -4.91
N GLU A 203 -23.13 6.07 -5.03
CA GLU A 203 -23.81 6.42 -6.29
C GLU A 203 -22.83 6.72 -7.42
N GLU A 204 -21.68 7.32 -7.13
CA GLU A 204 -20.63 7.60 -8.12
C GLU A 204 -19.97 6.36 -8.75
N TYR A 205 -20.29 5.17 -8.23
CA TYR A 205 -19.80 3.89 -8.75
C TYR A 205 -20.80 3.13 -9.62
N ARG A 206 -22.07 3.54 -9.63
CA ARG A 206 -23.12 2.93 -10.44
C ARG A 206 -23.09 3.45 -11.86
#